data_AF-A0A352IRE2-F1
#
_entry.id   AF-A0A352IRE2-F1
#
_cell.length_a   1.000
_cell.length_b   1.000
_cell.length_c   1.000
_cell.angle_alpha   90.00
_cell.angle_beta   90.00
_cell.angle_gamma   90.00
#
_symmetry.space_group_name_H-M   'P 1'
#
loop_
_entity.id
_entity.type
_entity.pdbx_description
1 polymer ?
#
loop_
_entity_poly.entity_id
_entity_poly.type
_entity_poly.pdbx_seq_one_letter_code
_entity_poly.pdbx_strand_id
1 'polypeptide(L)' 'MSFKYSLAFKPSALKEWKKLAPAIRDQFKKKLAKRLEEPHVLADALSGLQGCYKIKLKSVGYR' A
#
# COMPACT_ATOMS: atom_id res chain seq x y z
N MET A 1 -11.04 -16.33 0.36
CA MET A 1 -11.17 -14.89 0.73
C MET A 1 -11.56 -14.15 -0.53
N SER A 2 -12.76 -13.57 -0.59
CA SER A 2 -13.19 -12.71 -1.70
C SER A 2 -12.90 -11.26 -1.33
N PHE A 3 -11.94 -10.63 -2.00
CA PHE A 3 -11.64 -9.21 -1.79
C PHE A 3 -12.54 -8.36 -2.69
N LYS A 4 -12.99 -7.20 -2.19
CA LYS A 4 -13.83 -6.28 -2.98
C LYS A 4 -13.05 -5.57 -4.09
N TYR A 5 -11.74 -5.41 -3.91
CA TYR A 5 -10.86 -4.75 -4.86
C TYR A 5 -9.74 -5.68 -5.32
N SER A 6 -9.21 -5.42 -6.52
CA SER A 6 -8.03 -6.08 -7.06
C SER A 6 -6.79 -5.18 -6.90
N LEU A 7 -5.62 -5.83 -6.78
CA LEU A 7 -4.35 -5.12 -6.64
C LEU A 7 -3.63 -5.05 -7.98
N ALA A 8 -3.26 -3.85 -8.40
CA ALA A 8 -2.38 -3.64 -9.55
C ALA A 8 -1.23 -2.69 -9.16
N PHE A 9 -0.03 -2.98 -9.66
CA PHE A 9 1.14 -2.13 -9.49
C PHE A 9 1.47 -1.40 -10.78
N LYS A 10 1.83 -0.12 -10.67
CA LYS A 10 2.51 0.59 -11.76
C LYS A 10 3.86 -0.07 -12.04
N PRO A 11 4.38 -0.05 -13.28
CA PRO A 11 5.66 -0.66 -13.62
C PRO A 11 6.85 -0.15 -12.79
N SER A 12 6.87 1.16 -12.48
CA SER A 12 7.87 1.76 -11.58
C SER A 12 7.75 1.24 -10.15
N ALA A 13 6.53 1.26 -9.60
CA ALA A 13 6.24 0.76 -8.26
C ALA A 13 6.56 -0.73 -8.10
N LEU A 14 6.34 -1.56 -9.14
CA LEU A 14 6.70 -2.98 -9.11
C LEU A 14 8.22 -3.18 -9.05
N LYS A 15 9.01 -2.34 -9.73
CA LYS A 15 10.48 -2.37 -9.63
C LYS A 15 10.93 -2.03 -8.22
N GLU A 16 10.35 -0.99 -7.61
CA GLU A 16 10.63 -0.61 -6.22
C GLU A 16 10.23 -1.72 -5.24
N TRP A 17 9.04 -2.29 -5.42
CA TRP A 17 8.53 -3.41 -4.61
C TRP A 17 9.47 -4.62 -4.61
N LYS A 18 10.02 -4.97 -5.78
CA LYS A 18 10.97 -6.08 -5.92
C LYS A 18 12.31 -5.81 -5.22
N LYS A 19 12.72 -4.54 -5.09
CA LYS A 19 13.94 -4.12 -4.38
C LYS A 19 13.78 -4.13 -2.85
N LEU A 20 12.55 -4.19 -2.32
CA LEU A 20 12.31 -4.23 -0.88
C LEU A 20 12.77 -5.56 -0.27
N ALA A 21 13.39 -5.47 0.91
CA ALA A 21 13.70 -6.63 1.73
C ALA A 21 12.43 -7.44 2.05
N PRO A 22 12.51 -8.78 2.15
CA PRO A 22 11.36 -9.65 2.38
C PRO A 22 10.50 -9.22 3.57
N ALA A 23 11.12 -8.89 4.71
CA ALA A 23 10.41 -8.46 5.91
C ALA A 23 9.59 -7.17 5.72
N ILE A 24 10.11 -6.20 4.96
CA ILE A 24 9.41 -4.94 4.67
C ILE A 24 8.24 -5.21 3.71
N ARG A 25 8.47 -6.07 2.72
CA ARG A 25 7.45 -6.51 1.76
C ARG A 25 6.27 -7.18 2.45
N ASP A 26 6.53 -8.03 3.44
CA ASP A 26 5.49 -8.72 4.22
C ASP A 26 4.67 -7.74 5.08
N GLN A 27 5.33 -6.74 5.67
CA GLN A 27 4.63 -5.66 6.40
C GLN A 27 3.70 -4.87 5.47
N PHE A 28 4.17 -4.50 4.28
CA PHE A 28 3.33 -3.85 3.29
C PHE A 28 2.20 -4.75 2.80
N LYS A 29 2.47 -6.05 2.56
CA LYS A 29 1.46 -7.01 2.10
C LYS A 29 0.29 -7.10 3.08
N LYS A 30 0.58 -7.12 4.39
CA LYS A 30 -0.45 -7.07 5.45
C LYS A 30 -1.32 -5.81 5.36
N LYS A 31 -0.71 -4.65 5.06
CA LYS A 31 -1.47 -3.39 4.89
C LYS A 31 -2.26 -3.38 3.59
N LEU A 32 -1.69 -3.84 2.49
CA LEU A 32 -2.35 -3.94 1.19
C LEU A 32 -3.58 -4.85 1.27
N ALA A 33 -3.50 -5.98 1.96
CA ALA A 33 -4.66 -6.86 2.18
C ALA A 33 -5.83 -6.11 2.82
N LYS A 34 -5.57 -5.30 3.86
CA LYS A 34 -6.59 -4.45 4.48
C LYS A 34 -7.17 -3.42 3.51
N ARG A 35 -6.33 -2.85 2.63
CA ARG A 35 -6.79 -1.89 1.59
C ARG A 35 -7.64 -2.55 0.50
N LEU A 36 -7.49 -3.84 0.26
CA LEU A 36 -8.32 -4.57 -0.71
C LEU A 36 -9.74 -4.84 -0.18
N GLU A 37 -9.94 -4.74 1.14
CA GLU A 37 -11.25 -4.76 1.77
C GLU A 37 -11.82 -3.35 1.88
N GLU A 38 -11.01 -2.40 2.38
CA GLU A 38 -11.39 -1.00 2.58
C GLU A 38 -10.28 -0.05 2.11
N PRO A 39 -10.35 0.44 0.85
CA PRO A 39 -9.31 1.27 0.28
C PRO A 39 -9.35 2.73 0.77
N HIS A 40 -10.52 3.21 1.18
CA HIS A 40 -10.75 4.61 1.54
C HIS A 40 -10.44 4.88 3.01
N VAL A 41 -9.24 5.36 3.31
CA VAL A 41 -8.87 5.74 4.68
C VAL A 41 -8.50 7.20 4.78
N LEU A 42 -9.46 7.99 5.28
CA LEU A 42 -9.39 9.45 5.36
C LEU A 42 -8.12 9.96 6.06
N ALA A 43 -7.68 9.28 7.13
CA ALA A 43 -6.46 9.66 7.87
C ALA A 43 -5.17 9.55 7.04
N ASP A 44 -5.18 8.78 5.95
CA ASP A 44 -4.04 8.57 5.08
C ASP A 44 -4.19 9.25 3.72
N ALA A 45 -5.25 10.05 3.52
CA ALA A 45 -5.48 10.78 2.28
C ALA A 45 -4.29 11.71 1.93
N LEU A 46 -3.99 11.80 0.65
CA LEU A 46 -3.03 12.76 0.12
C LEU A 46 -3.73 14.08 -0.19
N SER A 47 -3.16 15.19 0.31
CA SER A 47 -3.68 16.53 0.03
C SER A 47 -3.57 16.83 -1.46
N GLY A 48 -4.67 17.27 -2.07
CA GLY A 48 -4.71 17.61 -3.50
C GLY A 48 -4.85 16.41 -4.45
N LEU A 49 -4.96 15.17 -3.92
CA LEU A 49 -5.19 13.97 -4.73
C LEU A 49 -6.39 13.18 -4.22
N GLN A 50 -7.50 13.23 -4.95
CA GLN A 50 -8.72 12.50 -4.60
C GLN A 50 -8.51 10.99 -4.83
N GLY A 51 -8.93 10.17 -3.85
CA GLY A 51 -8.82 8.71 -3.93
C GLY A 51 -7.41 8.15 -3.75
N CYS A 52 -6.41 8.98 -3.44
CA CYS A 52 -5.04 8.54 -3.19
C CYS A 52 -4.74 8.53 -1.68
N TYR A 53 -4.26 7.38 -1.20
CA TYR A 53 -4.00 7.14 0.22
C TYR A 53 -2.58 6.61 0.42
N LYS A 54 -1.87 7.11 1.44
CA LYS A 54 -0.49 6.70 1.75
C LYS A 54 -0.44 5.46 2.65
N ILE A 55 0.59 4.64 2.52
CA ILE A 55 0.80 3.47 3.40
C ILE A 55 2.12 3.65 4.16
N LYS A 56 2.03 4.20 5.38
CA LYS A 56 3.21 4.46 6.21
C LYS A 56 3.64 3.23 6.99
N LEU A 57 4.93 2.89 6.95
CA LEU A 57 5.60 1.97 7.89
C LEU A 57 6.58 2.77 8.74
N LYS A 58 6.08 3.30 9.87
CA LYS A 58 6.84 4.22 10.75
C LYS A 58 8.13 3.62 11.30
N SER A 59 8.13 2.32 11.63
CA SER A 59 9.27 1.63 12.24
C SER A 59 10.50 1.52 11.33
N VAL A 60 10.27 1.48 10.01
CA VAL A 60 11.32 1.28 9.00
C VAL A 60 11.51 2.50 8.10
N GLY A 61 10.73 3.57 8.28
CA GLY A 61 10.86 4.81 7.52
C GLY A 61 10.30 4.80 6.09
N TYR A 62 9.41 3.85 5.76
CA TYR A 62 8.82 3.74 4.41
C TYR A 62 7.41 4.36 4.31
N ARG A 63 7.01 4.76 3.09
CA ARG A 63 5.73 5.42 2.79
C ARG A 63 5.11 4.91 1.48
#